data_AF-A0A838VUG5-F1
#
_entry.id   AF-A0A838VUG5-F1
#
_cell.length_a   1.000
_cell.length_b   1.000
_cell.length_c   1.000
_cell.angle_alpha   90.00
_cell.angle_beta   90.00
_cell.angle_gamma   90.00
#
_symmetry.space_group_name_H-M   'P 1'
#
loop_
_entity.id
_entity.type
_entity.pdbx_description
1 polymer ?
#
loop_
_entity_poly.entity_id
_entity_poly.type
_entity_poly.pdbx_seq_one_letter_code
_entity_poly.pdbx_strand_id
1 'polypeptide(L)'
;LIALQVSIIMTAHILFPKIDAVPATLSQTILKNLLREELGFTGVIVSDDLDMRAVSQMFAQKGTVAKAFNAGCDLLIISRNLPASNDDRIYHIASDFTDSLAQGSLTESVVTQSQARITQLLAATPQYPVTMLKEETFQQHAKLAIACSFP
;
A
#
# COMPACT_ATOMS: atom_id res chain seq x y z
N LEU A 1 13.58 1.11 12.58
CA LEU A 1 13.12 1.70 11.30
C LEU A 1 12.27 2.95 11.52
N ILE A 2 11.19 2.90 12.31
CA ILE A 2 10.38 4.10 12.61
C ILE A 2 11.21 5.18 13.33
N ALA A 3 12.01 4.80 14.34
CA ALA A 3 12.98 5.70 14.97
C ALA A 3 14.08 6.22 14.01
N LEU A 4 14.28 5.54 12.88
CA LEU A 4 15.18 5.97 11.79
C LEU A 4 14.43 6.76 10.70
N GLN A 5 13.18 7.16 10.96
CA GLN A 5 12.34 8.00 10.11
C GLN A 5 12.13 7.45 8.69
N VAL A 6 11.87 6.15 8.56
CA VAL A 6 11.40 5.59 7.28
C VAL A 6 10.13 6.31 6.82
N SER A 7 10.05 6.66 5.53
CA SER A 7 8.96 7.48 5.00
C SER A 7 7.72 6.67 4.58
N ILE A 8 7.90 5.37 4.33
CA ILE A 8 6.85 4.46 3.90
C ILE A 8 6.97 3.11 4.61
N ILE A 9 5.83 2.51 4.95
CA ILE A 9 5.72 1.13 5.44
C ILE A 9 4.63 0.43 4.63
N MET A 10 4.95 -0.76 4.12
CA MET A 10 3.99 -1.66 3.51
C MET A 10 3.41 -2.59 4.57
N THR A 11 2.07 -2.65 4.67
CA THR A 11 1.39 -3.67 5.49
C THR A 11 1.33 -4.99 4.73
N ALA A 12 1.09 -6.10 5.43
CA ALA A 12 0.98 -7.43 4.84
C ALA A 12 -0.43 -8.01 5.03
N HIS A 13 -0.83 -8.89 4.12
CA HIS A 13 -2.10 -9.63 4.19
C HIS A 13 -2.06 -10.82 5.16
N ILE A 14 -1.63 -10.56 6.40
CA ILE A 14 -1.46 -11.57 7.45
C ILE A 14 -2.54 -11.39 8.52
N LEU A 15 -3.19 -12.48 8.91
CA LEU A 15 -4.13 -12.52 10.02
C LEU A 15 -3.37 -12.75 11.33
N PHE A 16 -3.66 -11.94 12.35
CA PHE A 16 -3.14 -12.09 13.71
C PHE A 16 -4.31 -12.33 14.68
N PRO A 17 -4.85 -13.56 14.80
CA PRO A 17 -6.12 -13.83 15.49
C PRO A 17 -6.16 -13.44 16.97
N LYS A 18 -5.00 -13.30 17.61
CA LYS A 18 -4.88 -12.84 19.00
C LYS A 18 -4.95 -11.31 19.15
N ILE A 19 -4.86 -10.57 18.06
CA ILE A 19 -4.87 -9.10 18.00
C ILE A 19 -6.14 -8.62 17.31
N ASP A 20 -6.48 -9.18 16.15
CA ASP A 20 -7.65 -8.80 15.37
C ASP A 20 -8.16 -9.98 14.52
N ALA A 21 -9.45 -9.97 14.20
CA ALA A 21 -10.12 -10.99 13.40
C ALA A 21 -9.99 -10.74 11.88
N VAL A 22 -9.39 -9.62 11.48
CA VAL A 22 -9.13 -9.26 10.08
C VAL A 22 -7.63 -9.22 9.78
N PRO A 23 -7.22 -9.38 8.51
CA PRO A 23 -5.82 -9.20 8.12
C PRO A 23 -5.28 -7.83 8.51
N ALA A 24 -3.98 -7.73 8.77
CA ALA A 24 -3.35 -6.48 9.21
C ALA A 24 -3.63 -5.28 8.29
N THR A 25 -3.78 -5.49 6.98
CA THR A 25 -4.16 -4.45 6.01
C THR A 25 -5.53 -3.81 6.28
N LEU A 26 -6.45 -4.53 6.92
CA LEU A 26 -7.80 -4.08 7.25
C LEU A 26 -7.99 -3.80 8.75
N SER A 27 -6.94 -3.98 9.56
CA SER A 27 -7.02 -3.86 11.02
C SER A 27 -6.70 -2.44 11.47
N GLN A 28 -7.71 -1.75 11.98
CA GLN A 28 -7.51 -0.45 12.65
C GLN A 28 -6.63 -0.60 13.90
N THR A 29 -6.79 -1.70 14.64
CA THR A 29 -5.97 -2.01 15.81
C THR A 29 -4.49 -2.02 15.46
N ILE A 30 -4.12 -2.65 14.34
CA ILE A 30 -2.71 -2.76 13.93
C ILE A 30 -2.23 -1.47 13.27
N LEU A 31 -2.94 -0.95 12.27
CA LEU A 31 -2.43 0.16 11.46
C LEU A 31 -2.55 1.52 12.14
N LYS A 32 -3.61 1.73 12.92
CA LYS A 32 -3.83 3.01 13.61
C LYS A 32 -3.32 2.94 15.05
N ASN A 33 -3.91 2.09 15.87
CA ASN A 33 -3.65 2.11 17.31
C ASN A 33 -2.20 1.70 17.62
N LEU A 34 -1.71 0.61 17.02
CA LEU A 34 -0.33 0.17 17.22
C LEU A 34 0.65 0.99 16.38
N LEU A 35 0.52 0.99 15.06
CA LEU A 35 1.55 1.56 14.19
C LEU A 35 1.61 3.10 14.24
N ARG A 36 0.48 3.80 14.14
CA ARG A 36 0.47 5.27 14.16
C ARG A 36 0.53 5.85 15.56
N GLU A 37 -0.28 5.34 16.48
CA GLU A 37 -0.45 5.94 17.82
C GLU A 37 0.64 5.47 18.79
N GLU A 38 0.81 4.15 18.99
CA GLU A 38 1.79 3.61 19.94
C GLU A 38 3.25 3.71 19.43
N LEU A 39 3.49 3.29 18.18
CA LEU A 39 4.82 3.30 17.57
C LEU A 39 5.18 4.66 16.93
N GLY A 40 4.21 5.58 16.82
CA GLY A 40 4.44 6.95 16.35
C GLY A 40 4.75 7.07 14.85
N PHE A 41 4.32 6.13 14.01
CA PHE A 41 4.56 6.22 12.57
C PHE A 41 3.70 7.29 11.90
N THR A 42 4.34 8.32 11.35
CA THR A 42 3.68 9.46 10.70
C THR A 42 3.73 9.41 9.17
N GLY A 43 4.51 8.48 8.60
CA GLY A 43 4.68 8.33 7.16
C GLY A 43 3.50 7.66 6.45
N VAL A 44 3.73 7.30 5.20
CA VAL A 44 2.74 6.67 4.32
C VAL A 44 2.63 5.18 4.64
N ILE A 45 1.40 4.71 4.86
CA ILE A 45 1.08 3.28 4.92
C ILE A 45 0.56 2.83 3.56
N VAL A 46 1.22 1.85 2.96
CA VAL A 46 0.80 1.27 1.67
C VAL A 46 0.34 -0.17 1.87
N SER A 47 -0.73 -0.59 1.19
CA SER A 47 -1.14 -2.00 1.19
C SER A 47 -0.12 -2.89 0.48
N ASP A 48 -0.12 -4.17 0.81
CA ASP A 48 0.36 -5.20 -0.11
C ASP A 48 -0.59 -5.32 -1.32
N ASP A 49 -0.26 -6.17 -2.28
CA ASP A 49 -1.04 -6.36 -3.51
C ASP A 49 -2.45 -6.90 -3.26
N LEU A 50 -3.47 -6.07 -3.53
CA LEU A 50 -4.88 -6.41 -3.32
C LEU A 50 -5.37 -7.57 -4.20
N ASP A 51 -4.64 -7.92 -5.26
CA ASP A 51 -4.94 -9.07 -6.11
C ASP A 51 -4.42 -10.40 -5.53
N MET A 52 -3.66 -10.38 -4.43
CA MET A 52 -3.23 -11.60 -3.75
C MET A 52 -4.42 -12.42 -3.28
N ARG A 53 -4.38 -13.73 -3.52
CA ARG A 53 -5.45 -14.69 -3.15
C ARG A 53 -5.86 -14.62 -1.68
N ALA A 54 -4.97 -14.17 -0.80
CA ALA A 54 -5.22 -14.00 0.63
C ALA A 54 -6.36 -13.00 0.93
N VAL A 55 -6.53 -11.96 0.11
CA VAL A 55 -7.51 -10.88 0.34
C VAL A 55 -8.35 -10.51 -0.87
N SER A 56 -8.04 -11.04 -2.05
CA SER A 56 -8.66 -10.64 -3.32
C SER A 56 -10.17 -10.81 -3.37
N GLN A 57 -10.73 -11.77 -2.62
CA GLN A 57 -12.17 -11.96 -2.45
C GLN A 57 -12.81 -10.92 -1.52
N MET A 58 -12.08 -10.46 -0.50
CA MET A 58 -12.56 -9.40 0.39
C MET A 58 -12.67 -8.08 -0.38
N PHE A 59 -11.64 -7.73 -1.16
CA PHE A 59 -11.64 -6.52 -1.99
C PHE A 59 -12.53 -6.59 -3.24
N ALA A 60 -13.24 -7.70 -3.47
CA ALA A 60 -14.36 -7.76 -4.41
C ALA A 60 -15.69 -7.31 -3.77
N GLN A 61 -15.73 -7.15 -2.45
CA GLN A 61 -16.91 -6.70 -1.71
C GLN A 61 -16.88 -5.18 -1.56
N LYS A 62 -18.00 -4.54 -1.88
CA LYS A 62 -18.19 -3.09 -1.67
C LYS A 62 -17.94 -2.69 -0.21
N GLY A 63 -17.40 -1.50 -0.02
CA GLY A 63 -17.02 -0.91 1.26
C GLY A 63 -15.68 -1.40 1.81
N THR A 64 -15.03 -2.37 1.17
CA THR A 64 -13.73 -2.89 1.66
C THR A 64 -12.61 -1.88 1.44
N VAL A 65 -12.70 -1.06 0.38
CA VAL A 65 -11.78 0.06 0.18
C VAL A 65 -11.88 1.06 1.33
N ALA A 66 -13.10 1.46 1.71
CA ALA A 66 -13.34 2.31 2.86
C ALA A 66 -12.71 1.74 4.14
N LYS A 67 -12.88 0.43 4.39
CA LYS A 67 -12.28 -0.25 5.55
C LYS A 67 -10.75 -0.16 5.57
N ALA A 68 -10.09 -0.34 4.43
CA ALA A 68 -8.62 -0.23 4.35
C ALA A 68 -8.11 1.18 4.69
N PHE A 69 -8.77 2.22 4.15
CA PHE A 69 -8.44 3.62 4.46
C PHE A 69 -8.74 3.96 5.92
N ASN A 70 -9.92 3.58 6.43
CA ASN A 70 -10.30 3.82 7.83
C ASN A 70 -9.40 3.06 8.82
N ALA A 71 -8.89 1.88 8.45
CA ALA A 71 -7.90 1.16 9.22
C ALA A 71 -6.57 1.92 9.30
N GLY A 72 -6.19 2.63 8.24
CA GLY A 72 -5.05 3.55 8.24
C GLY A 72 -4.19 3.54 6.97
N CYS A 73 -4.54 2.76 5.94
CA CYS A 73 -3.84 2.79 4.67
C CYS A 73 -3.99 4.16 3.98
N ASP A 74 -2.92 4.64 3.36
CA ASP A 74 -2.90 5.86 2.55
C ASP A 74 -2.85 5.54 1.04
N LEU A 75 -2.20 4.43 0.68
CA LEU A 75 -2.06 3.95 -0.70
C LEU A 75 -2.45 2.48 -0.80
N LEU A 76 -3.08 2.10 -1.91
CA LEU A 76 -3.46 0.73 -2.23
C LEU A 76 -2.73 0.26 -3.49
N ILE A 77 -2.15 -0.94 -3.45
CA ILE A 77 -1.44 -1.56 -4.58
C ILE A 77 -2.35 -2.54 -5.31
N ILE A 78 -2.41 -2.42 -6.63
CA ILE A 78 -3.16 -3.32 -7.51
C ILE A 78 -2.20 -3.72 -8.65
N SER A 79 -1.68 -4.95 -8.59
CA SER A 79 -0.55 -5.36 -9.44
C SER A 79 -0.95 -6.05 -10.74
N ARG A 80 -2.24 -6.34 -10.95
CA ARG A 80 -2.74 -7.04 -12.16
C ARG A 80 -2.10 -8.43 -12.35
N ASN A 81 -1.84 -9.14 -11.25
CA ASN A 81 -1.10 -10.42 -11.23
C ASN A 81 -1.83 -11.62 -11.88
N LEU A 82 -2.92 -11.40 -12.61
CA LEU A 82 -3.64 -12.46 -13.32
C LEU A 82 -3.66 -12.15 -14.82
N PRO A 83 -3.27 -13.08 -15.71
CA PRO A 83 -3.37 -12.88 -17.17
C PRO A 83 -4.82 -12.65 -17.68
N ALA A 84 -5.81 -12.68 -16.78
CA ALA A 84 -7.22 -12.37 -17.01
C ALA A 84 -7.70 -11.07 -16.34
N SER A 85 -6.81 -10.25 -15.74
CA SER A 85 -7.21 -8.98 -15.13
C SER A 85 -7.55 -7.95 -16.22
N ASN A 86 -8.81 -7.97 -16.64
CA ASN A 86 -9.45 -6.87 -17.33
C ASN A 86 -9.39 -5.62 -16.41
N ASP A 87 -9.33 -4.43 -17.00
CA ASP A 87 -9.25 -3.15 -16.27
C ASP A 87 -10.41 -2.98 -15.26
N ASP A 88 -11.48 -3.77 -15.40
CA ASP A 88 -12.62 -3.94 -14.48
C ASP A 88 -12.24 -3.95 -13.00
N ARG A 89 -11.13 -4.58 -12.62
CA ARG A 89 -10.70 -4.65 -11.21
C ARG A 89 -10.34 -3.28 -10.67
N ILE A 90 -9.60 -2.50 -11.45
CA ILE A 90 -9.18 -1.15 -11.10
C ILE A 90 -10.42 -0.25 -11.04
N TYR A 91 -11.31 -0.36 -12.04
CA TYR A 91 -12.58 0.38 -12.04
C TYR A 91 -13.47 0.02 -10.85
N HIS A 92 -13.52 -1.24 -10.46
CA HIS A 92 -14.29 -1.66 -9.29
C HIS A 92 -13.75 -1.04 -8.00
N ILE A 93 -12.43 -1.08 -7.78
CA ILE A 93 -11.80 -0.49 -6.60
C ILE A 93 -11.97 1.04 -6.59
N ALA A 94 -11.81 1.69 -7.74
CA ALA A 94 -12.04 3.13 -7.87
C ALA A 94 -13.51 3.51 -7.62
N SER A 95 -14.45 2.73 -8.17
CA SER A 95 -15.88 2.92 -7.94
C SER A 95 -16.24 2.70 -6.47
N ASP A 96 -15.66 1.70 -5.81
CA ASP A 96 -15.90 1.45 -4.39
C ASP A 96 -15.40 2.60 -3.52
N PHE A 97 -14.25 3.20 -3.87
CA PHE A 97 -13.74 4.40 -3.21
C PHE A 97 -14.71 5.58 -3.35
N THR A 98 -15.17 5.87 -4.58
CA THR A 98 -16.09 6.99 -4.83
C THR A 98 -17.46 6.76 -4.18
N ASP A 99 -17.99 5.53 -4.25
CA ASP A 99 -19.25 5.15 -3.62
C ASP A 99 -19.13 5.31 -2.09
N SER A 100 -18.01 4.87 -1.52
CA SER A 100 -17.76 4.93 -0.07
C SER A 100 -17.69 6.37 0.45
N LEU A 101 -17.11 7.29 -0.33
CA LEU A 101 -17.10 8.73 -0.03
C LEU A 101 -18.51 9.31 -0.13
N ALA A 102 -19.22 9.05 -1.23
CA ALA A 102 -20.57 9.58 -1.44
C ALA A 102 -21.56 9.12 -0.36
N GLN A 103 -21.37 7.90 0.17
CA GLN A 103 -22.20 7.32 1.24
C GLN A 103 -21.72 7.69 2.65
N GLY A 104 -20.59 8.39 2.79
CA GLY A 104 -20.02 8.80 4.08
C GLY A 104 -19.33 7.68 4.88
N SER A 105 -19.22 6.48 4.33
CA SER A 105 -18.48 5.36 4.96
C SER A 105 -16.96 5.56 4.92
N LEU A 106 -16.48 6.34 3.95
CA LEU A 106 -15.16 6.97 3.95
C LEU A 106 -15.34 8.47 4.13
N THR A 107 -14.67 9.06 5.13
CA THR A 107 -14.81 10.51 5.39
C THR A 107 -13.74 11.29 4.64
N GLU A 108 -14.07 12.51 4.22
CA GLU A 108 -13.12 13.42 3.56
C GLU A 108 -11.87 13.66 4.42
N SER A 109 -12.05 13.78 5.75
CA SER A 109 -10.95 13.92 6.72
C SER A 109 -9.90 12.82 6.59
N VAL A 110 -10.31 11.55 6.44
CA VAL A 110 -9.39 10.42 6.27
C VAL A 110 -8.60 10.59 4.98
N VAL A 111 -9.28 10.93 3.87
CA VAL A 111 -8.64 11.13 2.57
C VAL A 111 -7.66 12.31 2.59
N THR A 112 -8.04 13.45 3.18
CA THR A 112 -7.18 14.63 3.30
C THR A 112 -5.93 14.33 4.12
N GLN A 113 -6.04 13.56 5.21
CA GLN A 113 -4.88 13.15 6.00
C GLN A 113 -3.92 12.27 5.18
N SER A 114 -4.45 11.31 4.41
CA SER A 114 -3.63 10.47 3.54
C SER A 114 -2.95 11.29 2.44
N GLN A 115 -3.67 12.21 1.80
CA GLN A 115 -3.10 13.15 0.82
C GLN A 115 -1.97 13.99 1.39
N ALA A 116 -2.11 14.49 2.63
CA ALA A 116 -1.06 15.26 3.29
C ALA A 116 0.24 14.45 3.47
N ARG A 117 0.12 13.19 3.91
CA ARG A 117 1.28 12.28 4.07
C ARG A 117 1.94 11.97 2.74
N ILE A 118 1.15 11.70 1.69
CA ILE A 118 1.66 11.46 0.34
C ILE A 118 2.36 12.70 -0.20
N THR A 119 1.80 13.88 0.01
CA THR A 119 2.41 15.16 -0.41
C THR A 119 3.75 15.39 0.29
N GLN A 120 3.82 15.12 1.60
CA GLN A 120 5.06 15.20 2.37
C GLN A 120 6.11 14.20 1.88
N LEU A 121 5.70 12.96 1.56
CA LEU A 121 6.58 11.96 0.98
C LEU A 121 7.16 12.45 -0.36
N LEU A 122 6.31 12.95 -1.27
CA LEU A 122 6.74 13.45 -2.57
C LEU A 122 7.69 14.65 -2.44
N ALA A 123 7.41 15.58 -1.52
CA ALA A 123 8.28 16.73 -1.27
C ALA A 123 9.66 16.35 -0.73
N ALA A 124 9.77 15.26 0.03
CA ALA A 124 11.02 14.74 0.56
C ALA A 124 11.74 13.77 -0.41
N THR A 125 11.06 13.30 -1.46
CA THR A 125 11.63 12.31 -2.39
C THR A 125 12.43 13.00 -3.49
N PRO A 126 13.76 12.80 -3.56
CA PRO A 126 14.58 13.37 -4.61
C PRO A 126 14.15 12.82 -5.98
N GLN A 127 14.02 13.73 -6.95
CA GLN A 127 13.79 13.37 -8.35
C GLN A 127 15.14 13.25 -9.05
N TYR A 128 15.45 12.06 -9.55
CA TYR A 128 16.68 11.80 -10.29
C TYR A 128 16.39 11.69 -11.78
N PRO A 129 17.22 12.31 -12.65
CA PRO A 129 17.08 12.10 -14.08
C PRO A 129 17.34 10.63 -14.41
N VAL A 130 16.38 9.99 -15.07
CA VAL A 130 16.54 8.62 -15.57
C VAL A 130 17.42 8.70 -16.81
N THR A 131 18.59 8.04 -16.75
CA THR A 131 19.51 7.94 -17.87
C THR A 131 19.85 6.47 -18.10
N MET A 132 20.07 6.10 -19.35
CA MET A 132 20.53 4.76 -19.68
C MET A 132 21.96 4.57 -19.18
N LEU A 133 22.21 3.45 -18.52
CA LEU A 133 23.56 3.06 -18.16
C LEU A 133 24.37 2.77 -19.42
N LYS A 134 25.68 3.00 -19.36
CA LYS A 134 26.60 2.49 -20.39
C LYS A 134 26.51 0.96 -20.42
N GLU A 135 26.61 0.38 -21.61
CA GLU A 135 26.48 -1.07 -21.83
C GLU A 135 27.35 -1.89 -20.87
N GLU A 136 28.62 -1.49 -20.70
CA GLU A 136 29.55 -2.17 -19.79
C GLU A 136 29.08 -2.17 -18.33
N THR A 137 28.64 -1.01 -17.82
CA THR A 137 28.09 -0.87 -16.46
C THR A 137 26.81 -1.68 -16.30
N PHE A 138 25.93 -1.64 -17.30
CA PHE A 138 24.70 -2.42 -17.29
C PHE A 138 24.98 -3.92 -17.19
N GLN A 139 25.89 -4.43 -18.03
CA GLN A 139 26.28 -5.85 -18.01
C GLN A 139 26.92 -6.26 -16.68
N GLN A 140 27.75 -5.39 -16.08
CA GLN A 140 28.34 -5.65 -14.77
C GLN A 140 27.27 -5.74 -13.68
N HIS A 141 26.33 -4.79 -13.63
CA HIS A 141 25.22 -4.81 -12.68
C HIS A 141 24.34 -6.04 -12.88
N ALA A 142 24.05 -6.42 -14.12
CA ALA A 142 23.26 -7.61 -14.43
C ALA A 142 23.94 -8.89 -13.91
N LYS A 143 25.26 -9.05 -14.12
CA LYS A 143 26.02 -10.20 -13.59
C LYS A 143 25.97 -10.28 -12.07
N LEU A 144 26.12 -9.14 -11.38
CA LEU A 144 26.02 -9.08 -9.92
C LEU A 144 24.62 -9.46 -9.44
N ALA A 145 23.58 -8.91 -10.07
CA ALA A 145 22.19 -9.22 -9.70
C ALA A 145 21.88 -10.71 -9.87
N ILE A 146 22.34 -11.34 -10.96
CA ILE A 146 22.20 -12.78 -11.19
C ILE A 146 22.92 -13.58 -10.10
N ALA A 147 24.19 -13.25 -9.81
CA ALA A 147 24.98 -13.95 -8.80
C ALA A 147 24.36 -13.85 -7.39
N CYS A 148 23.75 -12.73 -7.04
CA CYS A 148 23.06 -12.56 -5.75
C CYS A 148 21.70 -13.27 -5.69
N SER A 149 21.05 -13.51 -6.84
CA SER A 149 19.70 -14.09 -6.90
C SER A 149 19.71 -15.63 -6.97
N PHE A 150 20.79 -16.21 -7.49
CA PHE A 150 20.96 -17.65 -7.66
C PHE A 150 22.32 -18.09 -7.10
N PRO A 151 22.44 -18.25 -5.77
CA PRO A 151 23.66 -18.74 -5.13
C PRO A 151 23.96 -20.21 -5.45
#